data_AF-A0A7L1IN44-F1
#
_entry.id   AF-A0A7L1IN44-F1
#
_cell.length_a   1.000
_cell.length_b   1.000
_cell.length_c   1.000
_cell.angle_alpha   90.00
_cell.angle_beta   90.00
_cell.angle_gamma   90.00
#
_symmetry.space_group_name_H-M   'P 1'
#
loop_
_entity.id
_entity.type
_entity.pdbx_description
1 polymer ?
#
loop_
_entity_poly.entity_id
_entity_poly.type
_entity_poly.pdbx_seq_one_letter_code
_entity_poly.pdbx_strand_id
1 'polypeptide(L)'
;MTSVKEQEAIRKVMVFLQEWDSAHPVARSHILNNFIKSNDGKTETELELEFAQGASLFLAHLTAWLRMTYVYSTCLNKLLKSIGIFLSAASGRRYLIEFLEFGGVLILLEILGLNHLKEEDKRECVKLLQLVANTGRKYKELICESYGLRSLADFLATSSSAEAQEDAQLLLDSLGRGNPKYQHQVYKGLIAVLPCTSPGAQRLALGTLVVMQEVVGEVPAILLEPLLGALCSGHLEVRYE
;
A
#
# COMPACT_ATOMS: atom_id res chain seq x y z
N MET A 1 -30.48 -10.33 -26.57
CA MET A 1 -29.50 -11.00 -27.45
C MET A 1 -28.26 -10.13 -27.48
N THR A 2 -27.11 -10.64 -27.03
CA THR A 2 -25.83 -9.92 -27.12
C THR A 2 -25.44 -9.73 -28.58
N SER A 3 -24.87 -8.59 -28.93
CA SER A 3 -24.47 -8.31 -30.31
C SER A 3 -23.25 -9.16 -30.70
N VAL A 4 -23.06 -9.41 -32.00
CA VAL A 4 -21.88 -10.12 -32.52
C VAL A 4 -20.57 -9.45 -32.08
N LYS A 5 -20.56 -8.11 -31.98
CA LYS A 5 -19.40 -7.34 -31.51
C LYS A 5 -19.11 -7.58 -30.03
N GLU A 6 -20.13 -7.65 -29.19
CA GLU A 6 -19.98 -7.96 -27.76
C GLU A 6 -19.47 -9.38 -27.54
N GLN A 7 -19.99 -10.35 -28.29
CA GLN A 7 -19.53 -11.75 -28.22
C GLN A 7 -18.05 -11.89 -28.58
N GLU A 8 -17.59 -11.17 -29.61
CA GLU A 8 -16.19 -11.14 -30.00
C GLU A 8 -15.30 -10.47 -28.94
N ALA A 9 -15.78 -9.38 -28.32
CA ALA A 9 -15.06 -8.72 -27.22
C ALA A 9 -14.91 -9.65 -26.00
N ILE A 10 -15.99 -10.34 -25.60
CA ILE A 10 -15.95 -11.33 -24.52
C ILE A 10 -14.97 -12.46 -24.85
N ARG A 11 -14.98 -12.97 -26.08
CA ARG A 11 -14.05 -14.02 -26.51
C ARG A 11 -12.59 -13.58 -26.38
N LYS A 12 -12.25 -12.35 -26.76
CA LYS A 12 -10.89 -11.81 -26.61
C LYS A 12 -10.46 -11.72 -25.16
N VAL A 13 -11.35 -11.28 -24.26
CA VAL A 13 -11.07 -11.22 -22.82
C VAL A 13 -10.84 -12.63 -22.26
N MET A 14 -11.64 -13.62 -22.66
CA MET A 14 -11.46 -15.01 -22.22
C MET A 14 -10.11 -15.59 -22.68
N VAL A 15 -9.68 -15.30 -23.91
CA VAL A 15 -8.35 -15.71 -24.41
C VAL A 15 -7.25 -15.03 -23.60
N PHE A 16 -7.37 -13.72 -23.35
CA PHE A 16 -6.42 -12.99 -22.53
C PHE A 16 -6.28 -13.57 -21.10
N LEU A 17 -7.38 -13.93 -20.46
CA LEU A 17 -7.36 -14.56 -19.13
C LEU A 17 -6.70 -15.94 -19.17
N GLN A 18 -6.97 -16.74 -20.20
CA GLN A 18 -6.30 -18.03 -20.41
C GLN A 18 -4.79 -17.87 -20.62
N GLU A 19 -4.37 -16.86 -21.37
CA GLU A 19 -2.96 -16.51 -21.55
C GLU A 19 -2.32 -16.13 -20.21
N TRP A 20 -2.99 -15.32 -19.39
CA TRP A 20 -2.52 -14.98 -18.04
C TRP A 20 -2.35 -16.21 -17.14
N ASP A 21 -3.34 -17.11 -17.12
CA ASP A 21 -3.37 -18.28 -16.25
C ASP A 21 -2.31 -19.33 -16.66
N SER A 22 -2.02 -19.45 -17.96
CA SER A 22 -1.05 -20.42 -18.49
C SER A 22 0.38 -19.86 -18.67
N ALA A 23 0.55 -18.54 -18.59
CA ALA A 23 1.84 -17.89 -18.84
C ALA A 23 2.94 -18.26 -17.84
N HIS A 24 4.15 -18.48 -18.32
CA HIS A 24 5.35 -18.56 -17.46
C HIS A 24 5.73 -17.17 -16.90
N PRO A 25 6.45 -17.04 -15.77
CA PRO A 25 6.84 -15.77 -15.16
C PRO A 25 7.27 -14.62 -16.10
N VAL A 26 8.08 -14.89 -17.14
CA VAL A 26 8.52 -13.87 -18.09
C VAL A 26 7.35 -13.33 -18.92
N ALA A 27 6.50 -14.22 -19.43
CA ALA A 27 5.30 -13.85 -20.18
C ALA A 27 4.31 -13.07 -19.30
N ARG A 28 4.11 -13.48 -18.04
CA ARG A 28 3.29 -12.71 -17.08
C ARG A 28 3.85 -11.30 -16.86
N SER A 29 5.16 -11.16 -16.70
CA SER A 29 5.81 -9.85 -16.59
C SER A 29 5.56 -8.98 -17.84
N HIS A 30 5.55 -9.55 -19.04
CA HIS A 30 5.20 -8.82 -20.26
C HIS A 30 3.72 -8.43 -20.31
N ILE A 31 2.82 -9.33 -19.94
CA ILE A 31 1.37 -9.05 -19.84
C ILE A 31 1.13 -7.88 -18.89
N LEU A 32 1.70 -7.91 -17.67
CA LEU A 32 1.55 -6.84 -16.69
C LEU A 32 2.14 -5.52 -17.19
N ASN A 33 3.31 -5.54 -17.84
CA ASN A 33 3.89 -4.33 -18.41
C ASN A 33 3.01 -3.70 -19.48
N ASN A 34 2.43 -4.50 -20.37
CA ASN A 34 1.53 -4.03 -21.40
C ASN A 34 0.24 -3.49 -20.78
N PHE A 35 -0.30 -4.18 -19.78
CA PHE A 35 -1.47 -3.73 -19.04
C PHE A 35 -1.23 -2.37 -18.39
N ILE A 36 -0.12 -2.20 -17.65
CA ILE A 36 0.24 -0.95 -16.99
C ILE A 36 0.32 0.21 -17.99
N LYS A 37 1.07 0.02 -19.08
CA LYS A 37 1.26 1.06 -20.10
C LYS A 37 -0.06 1.50 -20.76
N SER A 38 -0.98 0.57 -20.94
CA SER A 38 -2.24 0.83 -21.64
C SER A 38 -3.34 1.37 -20.74
N ASN A 39 -3.27 1.13 -19.42
CA ASN A 39 -4.40 1.35 -18.51
C ASN A 39 -4.14 2.34 -17.37
N ASP A 40 -2.92 2.86 -17.23
CA ASP A 40 -2.61 3.87 -16.22
C ASP A 40 -3.52 5.11 -16.36
N GLY A 41 -4.08 5.56 -15.23
CA GLY A 41 -4.98 6.72 -15.17
C GLY A 41 -6.41 6.52 -15.70
N LYS A 42 -6.80 5.31 -16.11
CA LYS A 42 -8.18 5.05 -16.59
C LYS A 42 -9.22 5.06 -15.48
N THR A 43 -10.43 5.43 -15.85
CA THR A 43 -11.64 5.33 -15.03
C THR A 43 -12.21 3.91 -15.00
N GLU A 44 -13.08 3.60 -14.05
CA GLU A 44 -13.77 2.30 -13.99
C GLU A 44 -14.51 1.99 -15.30
N THR A 45 -15.17 2.98 -15.89
CA THR A 45 -15.93 2.80 -17.14
C THR A 45 -15.03 2.45 -18.32
N GLU A 46 -13.84 3.05 -18.42
CA GLU A 46 -12.88 2.74 -19.48
C GLU A 46 -12.28 1.34 -19.32
N LEU A 47 -11.97 0.95 -18.07
CA LEU A 47 -11.51 -0.41 -17.77
C LEU A 47 -12.58 -1.44 -18.11
N GLU A 48 -13.83 -1.24 -17.69
CA GLU A 48 -14.91 -2.17 -18.00
C GLU A 48 -15.21 -2.22 -19.51
N LEU A 49 -15.05 -1.13 -20.24
CA LEU A 49 -15.19 -1.13 -21.69
C LEU A 49 -14.08 -1.94 -22.37
N GLU A 50 -12.83 -1.81 -21.92
CA GLU A 50 -11.69 -2.58 -22.44
C GLU A 50 -11.83 -4.07 -22.16
N PHE A 51 -12.35 -4.43 -20.99
CA PHE A 51 -12.49 -5.81 -20.55
C PHE A 51 -13.89 -6.39 -20.79
N ALA A 52 -14.69 -5.80 -21.67
CA ALA A 52 -16.04 -6.29 -22.00
C ALA A 52 -16.91 -6.58 -20.75
N GLN A 53 -16.87 -5.68 -19.77
CA GLN A 53 -17.50 -5.76 -18.45
C GLN A 53 -16.93 -6.87 -17.52
N GLY A 54 -15.70 -7.30 -17.79
CA GLY A 54 -14.98 -8.33 -17.05
C GLY A 54 -13.73 -7.82 -16.33
N ALA A 55 -13.61 -6.52 -16.06
CA ALA A 55 -12.41 -5.95 -15.44
C ALA A 55 -12.20 -6.48 -14.00
N SER A 56 -13.28 -6.58 -13.22
CA SER A 56 -13.29 -7.23 -11.89
C SER A 56 -12.76 -8.66 -11.92
N LEU A 57 -13.05 -9.42 -12.98
CA LEU A 57 -12.55 -10.79 -13.11
C LEU A 57 -11.03 -10.80 -13.25
N PHE A 58 -10.46 -9.89 -14.05
CA PHE A 58 -9.01 -9.80 -14.14
C PHE A 58 -8.38 -9.38 -12.81
N LEU A 59 -8.97 -8.42 -12.09
CA LEU A 59 -8.51 -8.05 -10.74
C LEU A 59 -8.52 -9.26 -9.78
N ALA A 60 -9.55 -10.10 -9.83
CA ALA A 60 -9.61 -11.32 -9.03
C ALA A 60 -8.46 -12.28 -9.35
N HIS A 61 -8.11 -12.46 -10.63
CA HIS A 61 -6.96 -13.27 -11.05
C HIS A 61 -5.63 -12.67 -10.58
N LEU A 62 -5.45 -11.34 -10.67
CA LEU A 62 -4.25 -10.66 -10.16
C LEU A 62 -4.12 -10.83 -8.64
N THR A 63 -5.20 -10.68 -7.90
CA THR A 63 -5.21 -10.75 -6.43
C THR A 63 -5.00 -12.19 -5.94
N ALA A 64 -5.61 -13.17 -6.60
CA ALA A 64 -5.35 -14.58 -6.35
C ALA A 64 -3.88 -14.93 -6.61
N TRP A 65 -3.33 -14.46 -7.73
CA TRP A 65 -1.92 -14.67 -8.08
C TRP A 65 -0.97 -14.02 -7.07
N LEU A 66 -1.28 -12.80 -6.61
CA LEU A 66 -0.53 -12.11 -5.57
C LEU A 66 -0.47 -12.98 -4.32
N ARG A 67 -1.62 -13.42 -3.82
CA ARG A 67 -1.73 -14.27 -2.62
C ARG A 67 -0.92 -15.56 -2.73
N MET A 68 -0.90 -16.18 -3.91
CA MET A 68 -0.17 -17.43 -4.12
C MET A 68 1.34 -17.23 -4.22
N THR A 69 1.80 -16.08 -4.70
CA THR A 69 3.20 -15.95 -5.17
C THR A 69 4.02 -14.84 -4.54
N TYR A 70 3.46 -13.95 -3.71
CA TYR A 70 4.18 -12.78 -3.19
C TYR A 70 5.51 -13.10 -2.49
N VAL A 71 5.65 -14.30 -1.91
CA VAL A 71 6.89 -14.75 -1.25
C VAL A 71 8.04 -15.02 -2.24
N TYR A 72 7.75 -15.44 -3.47
CA TYR A 72 8.73 -15.90 -4.46
C TYR A 72 8.53 -15.30 -5.87
N SER A 73 7.65 -14.31 -6.00
CA SER A 73 7.31 -13.70 -7.29
C SER A 73 8.46 -12.88 -7.86
N THR A 74 8.77 -13.11 -9.14
CA THR A 74 9.82 -12.39 -9.87
C THR A 74 9.33 -11.08 -10.51
N CYS A 75 8.03 -10.78 -10.42
CA CYS A 75 7.42 -9.59 -11.03
C CYS A 75 6.44 -8.87 -10.09
N LEU A 76 6.66 -9.01 -8.77
CA LEU A 76 5.79 -8.47 -7.72
C LEU A 76 5.47 -6.98 -7.92
N ASN A 77 6.46 -6.12 -8.17
CA ASN A 77 6.24 -4.69 -8.42
C ASN A 77 5.20 -4.41 -9.52
N LYS A 78 5.28 -5.15 -10.64
CA LYS A 78 4.35 -4.97 -11.78
C LYS A 78 2.95 -5.48 -11.43
N LEU A 79 2.87 -6.55 -10.64
CA LEU A 79 1.61 -7.07 -10.15
C LEU A 79 0.92 -6.06 -9.23
N LEU A 80 1.66 -5.49 -8.28
CA LEU A 80 1.16 -4.46 -7.36
C LEU A 80 0.73 -3.20 -8.12
N LYS A 81 1.53 -2.71 -9.07
CA LYS A 81 1.15 -1.58 -9.94
C LYS A 81 -0.12 -1.85 -10.74
N SER A 82 -0.27 -3.06 -11.27
CA SER A 82 -1.46 -3.45 -12.02
C SER A 82 -2.70 -3.43 -11.12
N ILE A 83 -2.59 -3.91 -9.88
CA ILE A 83 -3.66 -3.79 -8.87
C ILE A 83 -3.93 -2.31 -8.55
N GLY A 84 -2.90 -1.49 -8.45
CA GLY A 84 -3.01 -0.05 -8.21
C GLY A 84 -3.85 0.70 -9.24
N ILE A 85 -3.81 0.28 -10.52
CA ILE A 85 -4.66 0.84 -11.57
C ILE A 85 -6.14 0.64 -11.24
N PHE A 86 -6.54 -0.55 -10.79
CA PHE A 86 -7.91 -0.81 -10.37
C PHE A 86 -8.30 0.00 -9.13
N LEU A 87 -7.42 0.05 -8.12
CA LEU A 87 -7.72 0.76 -6.87
C LEU A 87 -7.76 2.29 -7.01
N SER A 88 -7.07 2.84 -8.00
CA SER A 88 -7.05 4.28 -8.30
C SER A 88 -8.10 4.71 -9.33
N ALA A 89 -8.77 3.76 -9.99
CA ALA A 89 -9.77 4.06 -11.01
C ALA A 89 -10.91 4.91 -10.45
N ALA A 90 -11.17 6.06 -11.07
CA ALA A 90 -12.25 6.94 -10.65
C ALA A 90 -13.61 6.20 -10.70
N SER A 91 -14.40 6.37 -9.63
CA SER A 91 -15.66 5.66 -9.37
C SER A 91 -15.56 4.15 -9.11
N GLY A 92 -14.37 3.54 -9.23
CA GLY A 92 -14.10 2.11 -9.10
C GLY A 92 -14.17 1.52 -7.68
N ARG A 93 -15.13 1.96 -6.85
CA ARG A 93 -15.29 1.48 -5.46
C ARG A 93 -15.49 -0.03 -5.37
N ARG A 94 -16.06 -0.65 -6.42
CA ARG A 94 -16.22 -2.11 -6.50
C ARG A 94 -14.89 -2.84 -6.44
N TYR A 95 -13.89 -2.40 -7.21
CA TYR A 95 -12.56 -3.00 -7.23
C TYR A 95 -11.88 -2.97 -5.86
N LEU A 96 -12.04 -1.86 -5.13
CA LEU A 96 -11.54 -1.77 -3.77
C LEU A 96 -12.22 -2.81 -2.87
N ILE A 97 -13.55 -2.92 -2.91
CA ILE A 97 -14.28 -3.88 -2.08
C ILE A 97 -13.80 -5.31 -2.37
N GLU A 98 -13.73 -5.69 -3.65
CA GLU A 98 -13.25 -7.02 -4.06
C GLU A 98 -11.83 -7.29 -3.54
N PHE A 99 -10.91 -6.33 -3.72
CA PHE A 99 -9.54 -6.46 -3.21
C PHE A 99 -9.48 -6.65 -1.69
N LEU A 100 -10.33 -5.95 -0.94
CA LEU A 100 -10.42 -6.10 0.52
C LEU A 100 -11.01 -7.45 0.93
N GLU A 101 -12.03 -7.94 0.23
CA GLU A 101 -12.65 -9.25 0.46
C GLU A 101 -11.65 -10.41 0.24
N PHE A 102 -10.70 -10.25 -0.69
CA PHE A 102 -9.61 -11.20 -0.88
C PHE A 102 -8.51 -11.13 0.20
N GLY A 103 -8.64 -10.23 1.18
CA GLY A 103 -7.65 -10.01 2.23
C GLY A 103 -6.47 -9.16 1.78
N GLY A 104 -6.65 -8.31 0.76
CA GLY A 104 -5.58 -7.53 0.14
C GLY A 104 -4.75 -6.72 1.13
N VAL A 105 -5.37 -6.07 2.11
CA VAL A 105 -4.65 -5.31 3.16
C VAL A 105 -3.68 -6.20 3.95
N LEU A 106 -4.10 -7.40 4.37
CA LEU A 106 -3.24 -8.31 5.12
C LEU A 106 -2.02 -8.74 4.30
N ILE A 107 -2.24 -9.08 3.02
CA ILE A 107 -1.16 -9.47 2.11
C ILE A 107 -0.16 -8.33 1.93
N LEU A 108 -0.63 -7.10 1.73
CA LEU A 108 0.25 -5.92 1.59
C LEU A 108 1.07 -5.69 2.86
N LEU A 109 0.46 -5.81 4.04
CA LEU A 109 1.15 -5.64 5.32
C LEU A 109 2.15 -6.76 5.60
N GLU A 110 1.87 -8.00 5.20
CA GLU A 110 2.80 -9.11 5.27
C GLU A 110 4.02 -8.89 4.38
N ILE A 111 3.83 -8.39 3.15
CA ILE A 111 4.93 -8.08 2.21
C ILE A 111 5.93 -7.08 2.81
N LEU A 112 5.47 -6.07 3.55
CA LEU A 112 6.35 -5.09 4.20
C LEU A 112 7.32 -5.74 5.18
N GLY A 113 6.88 -6.80 5.87
CA GLY A 113 7.68 -7.54 6.86
C GLY A 113 8.65 -8.57 6.27
N LEU A 114 8.65 -8.80 4.95
CA LEU A 114 9.52 -9.77 4.30
C LEU A 114 10.89 -9.17 3.96
N ASN A 115 11.93 -9.59 4.69
CA ASN A 115 13.28 -9.02 4.58
C ASN A 115 13.96 -9.28 3.22
N HIS A 116 13.60 -10.36 2.51
CA HIS A 116 14.22 -10.71 1.24
C HIS A 116 13.60 -10.02 0.02
N LEU A 117 12.46 -9.34 0.19
CA LEU A 117 11.82 -8.58 -0.88
C LEU A 117 12.47 -7.22 -1.04
N LYS A 118 12.42 -6.72 -2.27
CA LYS A 118 13.05 -5.43 -2.62
C LYS A 118 12.25 -4.26 -2.04
N GLU A 119 12.96 -3.19 -1.72
CA GLU A 119 12.34 -1.94 -1.25
C GLU A 119 11.35 -1.35 -2.27
N GLU A 120 11.58 -1.55 -3.58
CA GLU A 120 10.64 -1.12 -4.63
C GLU A 120 9.28 -1.83 -4.56
N ASP A 121 9.26 -3.11 -4.17
CA ASP A 121 8.03 -3.89 -4.02
C ASP A 121 7.27 -3.45 -2.76
N LYS A 122 8.00 -3.26 -1.65
CA LYS A 122 7.43 -2.80 -0.38
C LYS A 122 6.88 -1.39 -0.48
N ARG A 123 7.60 -0.48 -1.15
CA ARG A 123 7.14 0.88 -1.43
C ARG A 123 5.83 0.88 -2.22
N GLU A 124 5.70 -0.01 -3.21
CA GLU A 124 4.45 -0.14 -3.97
C GLU A 124 3.30 -0.65 -3.07
N CYS A 125 3.57 -1.54 -2.11
CA CYS A 125 2.56 -1.95 -1.13
C CYS A 125 2.08 -0.77 -0.26
N VAL A 126 2.99 0.11 0.16
CA VAL A 126 2.62 1.33 0.90
C VAL A 126 1.71 2.23 0.05
N LYS A 127 2.00 2.41 -1.24
CA LYS A 127 1.13 3.18 -2.14
C LYS A 127 -0.26 2.59 -2.28
N LEU A 128 -0.38 1.26 -2.39
CA LEU A 128 -1.69 0.60 -2.41
C LEU A 128 -2.44 0.79 -1.09
N LEU A 129 -1.76 0.70 0.06
CA LEU A 129 -2.35 0.99 1.37
C LEU A 129 -2.78 2.46 1.51
N GLN A 130 -2.05 3.41 0.91
CA GLN A 130 -2.47 4.81 0.83
C GLN A 130 -3.75 4.98 0.01
N LEU A 131 -3.90 4.30 -1.14
CA LEU A 131 -5.15 4.31 -1.91
C LEU A 131 -6.34 3.81 -1.08
N VAL A 132 -6.13 2.71 -0.34
CA VAL A 132 -7.13 2.17 0.59
C VAL A 132 -7.48 3.20 1.68
N ALA A 133 -6.47 3.75 2.38
CA ALA A 133 -6.65 4.72 3.46
C ALA A 133 -7.36 6.01 3.00
N ASN A 134 -7.03 6.50 1.80
CA ASN A 134 -7.59 7.73 1.23
C ASN A 134 -9.06 7.59 0.84
N THR A 135 -9.58 6.37 0.71
CA THR A 135 -11.01 6.15 0.43
C THR A 135 -11.90 6.57 1.60
N GLY A 136 -11.38 6.59 2.83
CA GLY A 136 -12.07 7.18 3.97
C GLY A 136 -11.78 6.50 5.31
N ARG A 137 -12.35 7.07 6.38
CA ARG A 137 -12.09 6.67 7.77
C ARG A 137 -12.22 5.16 8.01
N LYS A 138 -13.29 4.53 7.53
CA LYS A 138 -13.53 3.07 7.72
C LYS A 138 -12.36 2.22 7.21
N TYR A 139 -11.73 2.63 6.11
CA TYR A 139 -10.60 1.91 5.52
C TYR A 139 -9.29 2.19 6.27
N LYS A 140 -9.11 3.41 6.80
CA LYS A 140 -8.01 3.71 7.74
C LYS A 140 -8.10 2.82 8.99
N GLU A 141 -9.29 2.70 9.57
CA GLU A 141 -9.54 1.83 10.72
C GLU A 141 -9.24 0.36 10.38
N LEU A 142 -9.68 -0.13 9.22
CA LEU A 142 -9.38 -1.50 8.76
C LEU A 142 -7.87 -1.77 8.69
N ILE A 143 -7.07 -0.84 8.15
CA ILE A 143 -5.62 -0.97 8.11
C ILE A 143 -5.05 -1.06 9.53
N CYS A 144 -5.53 -0.21 10.44
CA CYS A 144 -5.07 -0.21 11.83
C CYS A 144 -5.44 -1.51 12.57
N GLU A 145 -6.67 -2.02 12.38
CA GLU A 145 -7.16 -3.30 12.93
C GLU A 145 -6.35 -4.50 12.42
N SER A 146 -5.84 -4.40 11.20
CA SER A 146 -5.02 -5.43 10.55
C SER A 146 -3.55 -5.39 10.95
N TYR A 147 -3.23 -4.83 12.12
CA TYR A 147 -1.85 -4.59 12.60
C TYR A 147 -1.02 -3.61 11.74
N GLY A 148 -1.67 -2.79 10.91
CA GLY A 148 -0.98 -1.91 9.97
C GLY A 148 -0.06 -0.90 10.63
N LEU A 149 -0.39 -0.40 11.82
CA LEU A 149 0.47 0.52 12.57
C LEU A 149 1.83 -0.08 12.90
N ARG A 150 1.83 -1.34 13.36
CA ARG A 150 3.07 -2.05 13.70
C ARG A 150 3.89 -2.30 12.45
N SER A 151 3.28 -2.88 11.40
CA SER A 151 4.00 -3.20 10.16
C SER A 151 4.58 -1.95 9.50
N LEU A 152 3.87 -0.82 9.52
CA LEU A 152 4.35 0.45 8.94
C LEU A 152 5.44 1.10 9.80
N ALA A 153 5.32 1.08 11.13
CA ALA A 153 6.36 1.59 12.02
C ALA A 153 7.65 0.75 11.90
N ASP A 154 7.53 -0.57 11.89
CA ASP A 154 8.65 -1.49 11.68
C ASP A 154 9.29 -1.26 10.30
N PHE A 155 8.49 -1.07 9.25
CA PHE A 155 8.98 -0.76 7.90
C PHE A 155 9.69 0.59 7.83
N LEU A 156 9.13 1.65 8.43
CA LEU A 156 9.76 2.97 8.53
C LEU A 156 11.13 2.89 9.22
N ALA A 157 11.20 2.16 10.34
CA ALA A 157 12.42 2.00 11.13
C ALA A 157 13.51 1.19 10.43
N THR A 158 13.14 0.23 9.58
CA THR A 158 14.09 -0.75 9.00
C THR A 158 14.39 -0.53 7.52
N SER A 159 13.57 0.21 6.78
CA SER A 159 13.80 0.48 5.36
C SER A 159 15.08 1.26 5.13
N SER A 160 15.82 0.87 4.08
CA SER A 160 17.01 1.58 3.61
C SER A 160 16.70 2.61 2.52
N SER A 161 15.46 2.72 2.07
CA SER A 161 15.04 3.65 1.01
C SER A 161 14.37 4.87 1.62
N ALA A 162 14.98 6.05 1.46
CA ALA A 162 14.42 7.31 1.95
C ALA A 162 13.00 7.56 1.38
N GLU A 163 12.80 7.29 0.09
CA GLU A 163 11.50 7.46 -0.56
C GLU A 163 10.43 6.50 0.00
N ALA A 164 10.83 5.27 0.37
CA ALA A 164 9.91 4.32 0.98
C ALA A 164 9.58 4.68 2.44
N GLN A 165 10.55 5.23 3.18
CA GLN A 165 10.34 5.79 4.51
C GLN A 165 9.38 6.99 4.46
N GLU A 166 9.54 7.90 3.49
CA GLU A 166 8.63 9.03 3.28
C GLU A 166 7.20 8.56 2.98
N ASP A 167 7.02 7.63 2.05
CA ASP A 167 5.70 7.08 1.73
C ASP A 167 5.05 6.41 2.98
N ALA A 168 5.85 5.68 3.78
CA ALA A 168 5.37 5.05 5.01
C ALA A 168 4.98 6.07 6.09
N GLN A 169 5.78 7.12 6.25
CA GLN A 169 5.49 8.22 7.18
C GLN A 169 4.20 8.95 6.76
N LEU A 170 4.03 9.28 5.48
CA LEU A 170 2.82 9.92 4.96
C LEU A 170 1.58 9.07 5.21
N LEU A 171 1.69 7.74 5.08
CA LEU A 171 0.60 6.83 5.42
C LEU A 171 0.31 6.84 6.92
N LEU A 172 1.33 6.74 7.79
CA LEU A 172 1.15 6.81 9.25
C LEU A 172 0.47 8.12 9.68
N ASP A 173 0.91 9.26 9.15
CA ASP A 173 0.27 10.57 9.40
C ASP A 173 -1.20 10.56 8.95
N SER A 174 -1.48 10.07 7.74
CA SER A 174 -2.85 9.92 7.23
C SER A 174 -3.70 9.02 8.12
N LEU A 175 -3.15 7.92 8.64
CA LEU A 175 -3.88 7.02 9.54
C LEU A 175 -4.23 7.68 10.88
N GLY A 176 -3.47 8.67 11.34
CA GLY A 176 -3.79 9.48 12.51
C GLY A 176 -4.83 10.57 12.22
N ARG A 177 -4.76 11.21 11.05
CA ARG A 177 -5.64 12.33 10.69
C ARG A 177 -7.06 11.89 10.34
N GLY A 178 -8.03 12.53 10.98
CA GLY A 178 -9.46 12.26 10.75
C GLY A 178 -9.89 10.86 11.21
N ASN A 179 -9.09 10.20 12.06
CA ASN A 179 -9.31 8.86 12.59
C ASN A 179 -9.15 8.82 14.13
N PRO A 180 -10.09 9.41 14.89
CA PRO A 180 -9.96 9.57 16.34
C PRO A 180 -9.75 8.26 17.11
N LYS A 181 -10.30 7.15 16.60
CA LYS A 181 -10.22 5.82 17.22
C LYS A 181 -8.78 5.31 17.34
N TYR A 182 -7.94 5.56 16.32
CA TYR A 182 -6.55 5.08 16.27
C TYR A 182 -5.50 6.16 16.44
N GLN A 183 -5.92 7.42 16.51
CA GLN A 183 -5.02 8.57 16.59
C GLN A 183 -3.93 8.41 17.68
N HIS A 184 -4.33 8.04 18.90
CA HIS A 184 -3.37 7.85 20.00
C HIS A 184 -2.47 6.62 19.80
N GLN A 185 -2.95 5.58 19.11
CA GLN A 185 -2.14 4.41 18.77
C GLN A 185 -1.11 4.74 17.69
N VAL A 186 -1.49 5.53 16.68
CA VAL A 186 -0.56 6.05 15.66
C VAL A 186 0.53 6.88 16.33
N TYR A 187 0.15 7.79 17.23
CA TYR A 187 1.09 8.61 17.99
C TYR A 187 2.08 7.73 18.79
N LYS A 188 1.59 6.74 19.53
CA LYS A 188 2.45 5.75 20.23
C LYS A 188 3.33 4.94 19.28
N GLY A 189 2.83 4.57 18.10
CA GLY A 189 3.59 3.87 17.07
C GLY A 189 4.78 4.69 16.57
N LEU A 190 4.58 5.99 16.35
CA LEU A 190 5.67 6.91 15.98
C LEU A 190 6.71 7.06 17.08
N ILE A 191 6.30 7.13 18.35
CA ILE A 191 7.25 7.12 19.49
C ILE A 191 8.12 5.86 19.46
N ALA A 192 7.53 4.70 19.14
CA ALA A 192 8.26 3.43 19.08
C ALA A 192 9.29 3.36 17.94
N VAL A 193 9.24 4.27 16.96
CA VAL A 193 10.26 4.39 15.89
C VAL A 193 11.50 5.14 16.38
N LEU A 194 11.39 6.04 17.35
CA LEU A 194 12.49 6.90 17.80
C LEU A 194 13.75 6.14 18.27
N PRO A 195 13.66 4.98 18.95
CA PRO A 195 14.84 4.20 19.33
C PRO A 195 15.57 3.49 18.17
N CYS A 196 15.10 3.60 16.92
CA CYS A 196 15.75 2.92 15.80
C CYS A 196 17.12 3.53 15.43
N THR A 197 17.89 2.81 14.60
CA THR A 197 19.22 3.25 14.17
C THR A 197 19.22 4.11 12.92
N SER A 198 18.04 4.34 12.30
CA SER A 198 17.92 5.08 11.05
C SER A 198 17.62 6.56 11.34
N PRO A 199 18.57 7.49 11.09
CA PRO A 199 18.36 8.92 11.35
C PRO A 199 17.21 9.49 10.53
N GLY A 200 17.05 9.02 9.29
CA GLY A 200 15.94 9.39 8.41
C GLY A 200 14.59 8.99 8.99
N ALA A 201 14.47 7.77 9.53
CA ALA A 201 13.24 7.31 10.18
C ALA A 201 12.93 8.11 11.45
N GLN A 202 13.95 8.36 12.29
CA GLN A 202 13.80 9.17 13.51
C GLN A 202 13.29 10.58 13.17
N ARG A 203 13.93 11.25 12.21
CA ARG A 203 13.55 12.60 11.75
C ARG A 203 12.10 12.63 11.23
N LEU A 204 11.73 11.67 10.38
CA LEU A 204 10.37 11.55 9.85
C LEU A 204 9.33 11.28 10.95
N ALA A 205 9.65 10.42 11.91
CA ALA A 205 8.79 10.14 13.05
C ALA A 205 8.60 11.38 13.95
N LEU A 206 9.68 12.09 14.28
CA LEU A 206 9.65 13.33 15.07
C LEU A 206 8.81 14.41 14.38
N GLY A 207 9.06 14.68 13.10
CA GLY A 207 8.29 15.65 12.33
C GLY A 207 6.78 15.33 12.33
N THR A 208 6.42 14.05 12.28
CA THR A 208 5.01 13.63 12.38
C THR A 208 4.45 13.82 13.80
N LEU A 209 5.22 13.46 14.83
CA LEU A 209 4.82 13.64 16.23
C LEU A 209 4.54 15.10 16.55
N VAL A 210 5.38 16.03 16.06
CA VAL A 210 5.19 17.48 16.23
C VAL A 210 3.83 17.91 15.67
N VAL A 211 3.50 17.50 14.44
CA VAL A 211 2.23 17.89 13.82
C VAL A 211 1.02 17.22 14.51
N MET A 212 1.18 15.98 14.97
CA MET A 212 0.10 15.27 15.66
C MET A 212 -0.11 15.73 17.11
N GLN A 213 0.89 16.33 17.75
CA GLN A 213 0.83 16.75 19.16
C GLN A 213 -0.33 17.73 19.41
N GLU A 214 -0.53 18.70 18.51
CA GLU A 214 -1.62 19.68 18.62
C GLU A 214 -2.99 19.01 18.70
N VAL A 215 -3.12 17.83 18.09
CA VAL A 215 -4.39 17.10 18.00
C VAL A 215 -4.55 16.05 19.10
N VAL A 216 -3.44 15.50 19.63
CA VAL A 216 -3.44 14.52 20.74
C VAL A 216 -3.59 15.21 22.10
N GLY A 217 -3.22 16.49 22.21
CA GLY A 217 -3.39 17.28 23.43
C GLY A 217 -2.31 16.97 24.46
N GLU A 218 -2.61 16.11 25.44
CA GLU A 218 -1.68 15.80 26.53
C GLU A 218 -0.48 14.97 26.03
N VAL A 219 0.72 15.42 26.42
CA VAL A 219 1.98 14.73 26.11
C VAL A 219 2.08 13.46 26.96
N PRO A 220 2.15 12.26 26.36
CA PRO A 220 2.32 11.03 27.13
C PRO A 220 3.69 10.97 27.82
N ALA A 221 3.74 10.57 29.09
CA ALA A 221 5.00 10.44 29.82
C ALA A 221 6.02 9.47 29.16
N ILE A 222 5.53 8.50 28.39
CA ILE A 222 6.37 7.55 27.62
C ILE A 222 7.24 8.23 26.55
N LEU A 223 6.96 9.49 26.21
CA LEU A 223 7.70 10.27 25.22
C LEU A 223 9.06 10.76 25.75
N LEU A 224 9.24 10.85 27.08
CA LEU A 224 10.43 11.48 27.68
C LEU A 224 11.74 10.76 27.32
N GLU A 225 11.82 9.45 27.55
CA GLU A 225 13.06 8.70 27.29
C GLU A 225 13.41 8.66 25.78
N PRO A 226 12.48 8.37 24.86
CA PRO A 226 12.76 8.41 23.43
C PRO A 226 13.21 9.78 22.91
N LEU A 227 12.62 10.88 23.41
CA LEU A 227 13.05 12.23 23.03
C LEU A 227 14.43 12.58 23.58
N LEU A 228 14.74 12.20 24.83
CA LEU A 228 16.08 12.38 25.37
C LEU A 228 17.11 11.62 24.54
N GLY A 229 16.78 10.40 24.11
CA GLY A 229 17.59 9.63 23.16
C GLY A 229 17.82 10.37 21.83
N ALA A 230 16.77 10.95 21.26
CA ALA A 230 16.86 11.75 20.02
C ALA A 230 17.72 13.01 20.19
N LEU A 231 17.58 13.74 21.32
CA LEU A 231 18.39 14.91 21.65
C LEU A 231 19.88 14.55 21.87
N CYS A 232 20.16 13.35 22.35
CA CYS A 232 21.51 12.81 22.48
C CYS A 232 22.06 12.19 21.18
N SER A 233 21.30 12.20 20.07
CA SER A 233 21.73 11.61 18.81
C SER A 233 22.97 12.32 18.24
N GLY A 234 23.87 11.53 17.65
CA GLY A 234 25.01 12.07 16.91
C GLY A 234 24.61 12.81 15.62
N HIS A 235 23.39 12.59 15.14
CA HIS A 235 22.88 13.17 13.90
C HIS A 235 22.20 14.52 14.17
N LEU A 236 22.75 15.60 13.59
CA LEU A 236 22.24 16.96 13.77
C LEU A 236 20.78 17.11 13.30
N GLU A 237 20.42 16.44 12.21
CA GLU A 237 19.07 16.47 11.64
C GLU A 237 18.01 15.87 12.58
N VAL A 238 18.39 14.90 13.43
CA VAL A 238 17.49 14.30 14.42
C VAL A 238 17.35 15.18 15.65
N ARG A 239 18.42 15.91 16.04
CA ARG A 239 18.41 16.82 17.18
C ARG A 239 17.66 18.13 16.90
N TYR A 240 17.55 18.50 15.63
CA TYR A 240 16.93 19.76 15.21
C TYR A 240 15.40 19.68 15.20
N GLU A 241 14.83 18.53 14.80
CA GLU A 241 13.39 18.26 14.90
C GLU A 241 12.92 18.21 16.36
#